data_AF-A0A925B4D7-F1
#
_entry.id   AF-A0A925B4D7-F1
#
_cell.length_a   1.000
_cell.length_b   1.000
_cell.length_c   1.000
_cell.angle_alpha   90.00
_cell.angle_beta   90.00
_cell.angle_gamma   90.00
#
_symmetry.space_group_name_H-M   'P 1'
#
loop_
_entity.id
_entity.type
_entity.pdbx_description
1 polymer ?
#
loop_
_entity_poly.entity_id
_entity_poly.type
_entity_poly.pdbx_seq_one_letter_code
_entity_poly.pdbx_strand_id
1 'polypeptide(L)' 'EEVLLQENESIYLPLGCTHRLSNPGRIPLTLIEVQSGSYLGEDDIVRFEDTYGRA' A
#
# COMPACT_ATOMS: atom_id res chain seq x y z
N GLU A 1 -2.53 7.40 11.20
CA GLU A 1 -2.01 8.74 10.89
C GLU A 1 -1.95 8.89 9.38
N GLU A 2 -2.20 10.08 8.85
CA GLU A 2 -2.11 10.33 7.41
C GLU A 2 -0.75 10.94 7.10
N VAL A 3 -0.04 10.37 6.12
CA VAL A 3 1.26 10.85 5.66
C VAL A 3 1.16 11.17 4.17
N LEU A 4 1.43 12.42 3.81
CA LEU A 4 1.49 12.85 2.41
C LEU A 4 2.93 12.69 1.91
N LEU A 5 3.10 11.92 0.84
CA LEU A 5 4.38 11.73 0.16
C LEU A 5 4.41 12.48 -1.17
N GLN A 6 5.57 13.02 -1.51
CA GLN A 6 5.89 13.65 -2.79
C GLN A 6 6.71 12.69 -3.68
N GLU A 7 7.02 13.16 -4.89
CA GLU A 7 7.86 12.41 -5.82
C GLU A 7 9.24 12.11 -5.20
N ASN A 8 9.71 10.87 -5.38
CA ASN A 8 10.96 10.33 -4.81
C ASN A 8 10.99 10.18 -3.28
N GLU A 9 9.88 10.40 -2.59
CA GLU A 9 9.75 10.07 -1.17
C GLU A 9 9.29 8.61 -0.98
N SER A 10 9.62 8.04 0.16
CA SER A 10 9.26 6.67 0.52
C SER A 10 8.87 6.57 1.99
N ILE A 11 8.10 5.55 2.32
CA ILE A 11 7.73 5.21 3.68
C ILE A 11 7.90 3.72 3.90
N TYR A 12 8.37 3.35 5.09
CA TYR A 12 8.39 1.97 5.52
C TYR A 12 7.05 1.61 6.16
N LEU A 13 6.45 0.50 5.72
CA LEU A 13 5.22 -0.05 6.28
C LEU A 13 5.60 -1.20 7.22
N PRO A 14 5.44 -1.04 8.56
CA PRO A 14 5.74 -2.12 9.49
C PRO A 14 4.83 -3.34 9.29
N LEU A 15 5.33 -4.51 9.69
CA LEU A 15 4.55 -5.75 9.66
C LEU A 15 3.23 -5.58 10.44
N GLY A 16 2.13 -6.00 9.83
CA GLY A 16 0.79 -5.93 10.41
C GLY A 16 0.19 -4.52 10.48
N CYS A 17 0.87 -3.48 9.95
CA CYS A 17 0.29 -2.15 9.93
C CYS A 17 -0.87 -2.07 8.92
N THR A 18 -2.04 -1.63 9.38
CA THR A 18 -3.13 -1.28 8.49
C THR A 18 -2.80 0.02 7.78
N HIS A 19 -2.82 0.00 6.45
CA HIS A 19 -2.53 1.17 5.64
C HIS A 19 -3.46 1.22 4.42
N ARG A 20 -3.60 2.41 3.84
CA ARG A 20 -4.35 2.66 2.60
C ARG A 20 -3.61 3.70 1.78
N LEU A 21 -3.45 3.44 0.50
CA LEU A 21 -2.88 4.39 -0.44
C LEU A 21 -4.00 5.17 -1.14
N SER A 22 -3.81 6.47 -1.29
CA SER A 22 -4.68 7.34 -2.09
C SER A 22 -3.83 8.32 -2.89
N ASN A 23 -4.18 8.55 -4.16
CA ASN A 23 -3.59 9.60 -4.97
C ASN A 23 -4.57 10.79 -5.04
N PRO A 24 -4.39 11.86 -4.23
CA PRO A 24 -5.24 13.05 -4.30
C PRO A 24 -4.92 13.94 -5.51
N GLY A 25 -3.82 13.65 -6.21
CA GLY A 25 -3.40 14.37 -7.40
C GLY A 25 -4.30 14.11 -8.61
N ARG A 26 -4.19 14.99 -9.60
CA ARG A 26 -4.92 14.86 -10.89
C ARG A 26 -4.14 14.11 -11.96
N ILE A 27 -2.89 13.77 -11.66
CA ILE A 27 -1.96 13.09 -12.58
C ILE A 27 -1.82 11.64 -12.12
N PRO A 28 -1.84 10.65 -13.04
CA PRO A 28 -1.54 9.27 -12.70
C PRO A 28 -0.18 9.14 -12.00
N LEU A 29 -0.14 8.41 -10.89
CA LEU A 29 1.06 8.15 -10.13
C LEU A 29 1.56 6.73 -10.43
N THR A 30 2.87 6.59 -10.61
CA THR A 30 3.52 5.28 -10.62
C THR A 30 4.08 5.01 -9.23
N LEU A 31 3.66 3.90 -8.62
CA LEU A 31 4.13 3.44 -7.33
C LEU A 31 5.03 2.21 -7.50
N ILE A 32 6.05 2.12 -6.66
CA ILE A 32 6.89 0.93 -6.52
C ILE A 32 6.68 0.41 -5.10
N GLU A 33 6.17 -0.81 -5.00
CA GLU A 33 6.07 -1.53 -3.73
C GLU A 33 7.19 -2.56 -3.65
N VAL A 34 7.92 -2.56 -2.54
CA VAL A 34 8.97 -3.55 -2.26
C VAL A 34 8.56 -4.34 -1.04
N GLN A 35 8.19 -5.59 -1.26
CA GLN A 35 7.87 -6.52 -0.19
C GLN A 35 9.13 -7.27 0.24
N SER A 36 9.40 -7.28 1.55
CA SER A 36 10.59 -7.90 2.13
C SER A 36 10.17 -8.86 3.24
N GLY A 37 10.43 -10.14 3.07
CA GLY A 37 10.05 -11.17 4.02
C GLY A 37 10.41 -12.58 3.53
N SER A 38 10.26 -13.58 4.39
CA SER A 38 10.47 -14.98 4.03
C SER A 38 9.31 -15.59 3.26
N TYR A 39 8.12 -14.99 3.35
CA TYR A 39 6.89 -15.43 2.72
C TYR A 39 6.07 -14.22 2.32
N LEU A 40 5.57 -14.20 1.08
CA LEU A 40 4.86 -13.08 0.46
C LEU A 40 3.64 -13.59 -0.33
N GLY A 41 2.91 -14.53 0.26
CA GLY A 41 1.72 -15.13 -0.35
C GLY A 41 0.52 -14.19 -0.31
N GLU A 42 -0.44 -14.41 -1.21
CA GLU A 42 -1.72 -13.69 -1.23
C GLU A 42 -2.58 -13.94 0.02
N ASP A 43 -2.36 -15.08 0.69
CA ASP A 43 -3.00 -15.49 1.94
C ASP A 43 -2.43 -14.76 3.18
N ASP A 44 -1.25 -14.15 3.06
CA ASP A 44 -0.67 -13.27 4.10
C ASP A 44 -1.27 -11.84 4.06
N ILE A 45 -2.13 -11.55 3.08
CA ILE A 45 -2.73 -10.22 2.88
C ILE A 45 -4.16 -10.20 3.44
N VAL A 46 -4.33 -9.49 4.56
CA VAL A 46 -5.67 -9.21 5.13
C VAL A 46 -6.26 -7.96 4.49
N ARG A 47 -7.35 -8.13 3.73
CA ARG A 47 -8.08 -7.04 3.07
C ARG A 47 -9.26 -6.60 3.94
N PHE A 48 -9.22 -5.37 4.45
CA PHE A 48 -10.26 -4.84 5.35
C PHE A 48 -11.47 -4.27 4.62
N GLU A 49 -11.25 -3.63 3.46
CA GLU A 49 -12.30 -3.12 2.58
C GLU A 49 -12.02 -3.61 1.16
N ASP A 50 -12.94 -4.39 0.59
CA ASP A 50 -12.89 -4.77 -0.82
C ASP A 50 -13.91 -3.98 -1.62
N THR A 51 -13.56 -2.73 -1.94
CA THR A 51 -14.40 -1.88 -2.81
C THR A 51 -14.32 -2.29 -4.28
N TYR A 52 -13.46 -3.27 -4.63
CA TYR A 52 -13.18 -3.67 -6.01
C TYR A 52 -13.64 -5.10 -6.35
N GLY A 53 -14.20 -5.84 -5.40
CA GLY A 53 -14.85 -7.14 -5.60
C GLY A 53 -13.90 -8.25 -6.08
N ARG A 54 -12.71 -8.35 -5.50
CA ARG A 54 -11.64 -9.29 -5.90
C ARG A 54 -11.61 -10.58 -5.05
N ALA A 55 -12.77 -10.97 -4.51
CA ALA A 55 -12.95 -12.21 -3.74
C ALA A 55 -12.87 -13.47 -4.63
#